data_AF-A0A1W1C8Y7-F1
#
_entry.id   AF-A0A1W1C8Y7-F1
#
_cell.length_a   1.000
_cell.length_b   1.000
_cell.length_c   1.000
_cell.angle_alpha   90.00
_cell.angle_beta   90.00
_cell.angle_gamma   90.00
#
_symmetry.space_group_name_H-M   'P 1'
#
loop_
_entity.id
_entity.type
_entity.pdbx_description
1 polymer ?
#
loop_
_entity_poly.entity_id
_entity_poly.type
_entity_poly.pdbx_seq_one_letter_code
_entity_poly.pdbx_strand_id
1 'polypeptide(L)'
;MVTNTGKYPIGKVTFDIKLVNKGHATGNVKGGNFYKPSGFFSFFSNGLNLRAKPQTVEKEFVVAKNLKAGESAFFRVYFDYPPYFSSTAQFTKVWGH
;
A
#
# COMPACT_ATOMS: atom_id res chain seq x y z
N MET A 1 -8.55 11.47 -3.78
CA MET A 1 -8.43 12.79 -3.13
C MET A 1 -8.16 12.55 -1.66
N VAL A 2 -7.27 13.33 -1.04
CA VAL A 2 -7.05 13.36 0.41
C VAL A 2 -7.41 14.74 0.92
N THR A 3 -8.12 14.77 2.05
CA THR A 3 -8.58 16.01 2.68
C THR A 3 -8.09 16.03 4.12
N ASN A 4 -7.47 17.14 4.53
CA ASN A 4 -7.11 17.35 5.92
C ASN A 4 -8.33 17.91 6.67
N THR A 5 -9.04 17.05 7.40
CA THR A 5 -10.15 17.46 8.29
C THR A 5 -9.67 17.87 9.69
N GLY A 6 -8.38 17.78 9.96
CA GLY A 6 -7.77 18.16 11.22
C GLY A 6 -7.57 19.67 11.36
N LYS A 7 -7.21 20.08 12.58
CA LYS A 7 -6.89 21.49 12.90
C LYS A 7 -5.42 21.85 12.64
N TYR A 8 -4.58 20.86 12.36
CA TYR A 8 -3.14 21.01 12.21
C TYR A 8 -2.70 20.65 10.78
N PRO A 9 -1.63 21.29 10.25
CA PRO A 9 -1.08 20.93 8.95
C PRO A 9 -0.49 19.51 8.99
N ILE A 10 -0.69 18.75 7.91
CA ILE A 10 -0.08 17.43 7.74
C ILE A 10 1.16 17.60 6.86
N GLY A 11 2.32 17.21 7.38
CA GLY A 11 3.60 17.39 6.71
C GLY A 11 3.72 16.52 5.47
N LYS A 12 3.35 15.24 5.58
CA LYS A 12 3.44 14.30 4.46
C LYS A 12 2.26 13.32 4.47
N VAL A 13 1.64 13.13 3.32
CA VAL A 13 0.63 12.09 3.10
C VAL A 13 1.21 11.04 2.17
N THR A 14 1.20 9.81 2.65
CA THR A 14 1.68 8.63 1.95
C THR A 14 0.51 7.71 1.62
N PHE A 15 0.55 7.15 0.43
CA PHE A 15 -0.33 6.11 -0.08
C PHE A 15 0.49 4.85 -0.35
N ASP A 16 0.19 3.80 0.39
CA ASP A 16 0.76 2.47 0.19
C ASP A 16 -0.23 1.60 -0.56
N ILE A 17 0.27 0.87 -1.56
CA ILE A 17 -0.47 -0.18 -2.25
C ILE A 17 0.28 -1.50 -2.11
N LYS A 18 -0.48 -2.53 -1.76
CA LYS A 18 -0.01 -3.91 -1.68
C LYS A 18 -0.87 -4.76 -2.60
N LEU A 19 -0.23 -5.49 -3.49
CA LEU A 19 -0.85 -6.42 -4.41
C LEU A 19 -0.35 -7.83 -4.10
N VAL A 20 -1.27 -8.76 -3.83
CA VAL A 20 -0.95 -10.16 -3.49
C VAL A 20 -1.59 -11.07 -4.51
N ASN A 21 -0.79 -11.93 -5.15
CA ASN A 21 -1.25 -12.94 -6.10
C ASN A 21 -1.73 -14.20 -5.36
N LYS A 22 -3.04 -14.43 -5.42
CA LYS A 22 -3.77 -15.63 -4.99
C LYS A 22 -3.75 -16.69 -6.10
N GLY A 23 -2.57 -17.04 -6.61
CA GLY A 23 -2.44 -18.18 -7.53
C GLY A 23 -3.17 -19.42 -6.96
N HIS A 24 -3.55 -20.37 -7.83
CA HIS A 24 -4.31 -21.62 -7.58
C HIS A 24 -3.72 -22.47 -6.42
N ALA A 25 -3.72 -21.93 -5.22
CA ALA A 25 -3.15 -22.44 -4.00
C ALA A 25 -4.27 -22.28 -2.99
N THR A 26 -4.98 -23.39 -2.82
CA THR A 26 -5.73 -23.88 -1.66
C THR A 26 -5.37 -23.20 -0.33
N GLY A 27 -5.76 -21.95 -0.19
CA GLY A 27 -5.41 -21.15 0.95
C GLY A 27 -6.11 -19.83 0.80
N ASN A 28 -7.36 -19.81 1.27
CA ASN A 28 -8.13 -18.60 1.47
C ASN A 28 -7.22 -17.59 2.21
N VAL A 29 -6.55 -16.69 1.48
CA VAL A 29 -5.85 -15.56 2.08
C VAL A 29 -6.96 -14.69 2.62
N LYS A 30 -7.39 -15.06 3.83
CA LYS A 30 -8.33 -14.32 4.66
C LYS A 30 -7.83 -12.89 4.58
N GLY A 31 -8.65 -11.99 4.08
CA GLY A 31 -8.44 -10.53 4.16
C GLY A 31 -8.52 -10.06 5.60
N GLY A 32 -7.91 -10.81 6.52
CA GLY A 32 -7.81 -10.48 7.93
C GLY A 32 -6.79 -9.37 8.06
N ASN A 33 -7.29 -8.17 8.32
CA ASN A 33 -6.59 -7.05 8.95
C ASN A 33 -5.06 -7.15 8.92
N PHE A 34 -4.46 -6.83 7.77
CA PHE A 34 -3.03 -6.54 7.68
C PHE A 34 -2.71 -5.13 8.23
N TYR A 35 -3.42 -4.73 9.30
CA TYR A 35 -3.21 -3.46 9.99
C TYR A 35 -2.03 -3.60 10.95
N LYS A 36 -0.82 -3.42 10.43
CA LYS A 36 0.38 -3.23 11.25
C LYS A 36 0.76 -1.74 11.26
N PRO A 37 1.02 -1.14 12.44
CA PRO A 37 1.46 0.24 12.55
C PRO A 37 2.85 0.46 11.90
N SER A 38 3.66 -0.59 11.75
CA SER A 38 5.04 -0.55 11.26
C SER A 38 5.20 -0.53 9.71
N GLY A 39 4.13 -0.29 8.95
CA GLY A 39 4.19 -0.34 7.49
C GLY A 39 4.42 -1.76 6.93
N PHE A 40 4.22 -1.91 5.62
CA PHE A 40 4.32 -3.22 4.97
C PHE A 40 5.78 -3.73 4.87
N PHE A 41 6.77 -2.84 4.97
CA PHE A 41 8.21 -3.13 4.94
C PHE A 41 8.69 -4.22 5.92
N SER A 42 8.00 -4.40 7.06
CA SER A 42 8.36 -5.41 8.07
C SER A 42 8.26 -6.86 7.60
N PHE A 43 7.67 -7.13 6.43
CA PHE A 43 7.62 -8.48 5.86
C PHE A 43 8.80 -8.83 4.93
N PHE A 44 9.63 -7.86 4.55
CA PHE A 44 10.80 -8.11 3.70
C PHE A 44 11.99 -8.74 4.43
N SER A 45 12.05 -8.66 5.76
CA SER A 45 13.22 -9.16 6.53
C SER A 45 13.29 -10.68 6.69
N ASN A 46 12.23 -11.45 6.36
CA ASN A 46 12.14 -12.87 6.72
C ASN A 46 12.09 -13.88 5.55
N GLY A 47 12.49 -13.54 4.33
CA GLY A 47 12.50 -14.57 3.28
C GLY A 47 12.90 -14.14 1.87
N LEU A 48 14.16 -13.79 1.67
CA LEU A 48 14.76 -13.68 0.33
C LEU A 48 15.02 -15.08 -0.26
N ASN A 49 13.97 -15.84 -0.54
CA ASN A 49 14.04 -16.97 -1.47
C ASN A 49 14.00 -16.42 -2.91
N LEU A 50 15.15 -15.94 -3.38
CA LEU A 50 15.41 -15.27 -4.68
C LEU A 50 15.10 -16.12 -5.94
N ARG A 51 14.56 -17.34 -5.81
CA ARG A 51 14.21 -18.22 -6.93
C ARG A 51 12.71 -18.25 -7.26
N ALA A 52 11.84 -17.78 -6.37
CA ALA A 52 10.40 -17.76 -6.60
C ALA A 52 9.96 -16.37 -7.08
N LYS A 53 9.17 -16.29 -8.16
CA LYS A 53 8.54 -15.03 -8.59
C LYS A 53 7.77 -14.44 -7.41
N PRO A 54 8.02 -13.18 -7.03
CA PRO A 54 7.41 -12.58 -5.86
C PRO A 54 5.88 -12.61 -6.02
N GLN A 55 5.19 -13.24 -5.07
CA GLN A 55 3.73 -13.31 -5.05
C GLN A 55 3.10 -12.07 -4.41
N THR A 56 3.93 -11.12 -3.94
CA THR A 56 3.50 -9.88 -3.30
C THR A 56 4.32 -8.72 -3.86
N VAL A 57 3.64 -7.61 -4.19
CA VAL A 57 4.25 -6.34 -4.57
C VAL A 57 3.75 -5.27 -3.62
N GLU A 58 4.66 -4.49 -3.04
CA GLU A 58 4.36 -3.38 -2.15
C GLU A 58 5.03 -2.12 -2.70
N LYS A 59 4.27 -1.03 -2.79
CA LYS A 59 4.75 0.26 -3.27
C LYS A 59 4.22 1.39 -2.40
N GLU A 60 5.12 2.30 -2.06
CA GLU A 60 4.83 3.52 -1.30
C GLU A 60 4.85 4.71 -2.26
N PHE A 61 3.84 5.58 -2.17
CA PHE A 61 3.73 6.79 -2.96
C PHE A 61 3.47 8.00 -2.06
N VAL A 62 4.28 9.04 -2.21
CA VAL A 62 4.02 10.31 -1.53
C VAL A 62 3.01 11.08 -2.36
N VAL A 63 1.78 11.21 -1.85
CA VAL A 63 0.64 11.74 -2.62
C VAL A 63 0.33 13.20 -2.30
N ALA A 64 0.73 13.68 -1.12
CA ALA A 64 0.66 15.10 -0.79
C ALA A 64 1.78 15.47 0.20
N LYS A 65 2.19 16.72 0.18
CA LYS A 65 3.12 17.32 1.16
C LYS A 65 2.54 18.65 1.62
N ASN A 66 2.73 18.98 2.90
CA ASN A 66 2.33 20.25 3.50
C ASN A 66 0.85 20.59 3.28
N LEU A 67 -0.04 19.65 3.60
CA LEU A 67 -1.48 19.80 3.43
C LEU A 67 -2.04 20.61 4.61
N LYS A 68 -2.46 21.87 4.37
CA LYS A 68 -2.99 22.73 5.42
C LYS A 68 -4.34 22.22 5.94
N ALA A 69 -4.74 22.69 7.12
CA ALA A 69 -6.05 22.39 7.68
C ALA A 69 -7.18 22.82 6.72
N GLY A 70 -8.09 21.91 6.39
CA GLY A 70 -9.18 22.12 5.43
C GLY A 70 -8.78 22.00 3.95
N GLU A 71 -7.50 21.82 3.65
CA GLU A 71 -7.02 21.69 2.27
C GLU A 71 -7.24 20.26 1.74
N SER A 72 -7.50 20.17 0.43
CA SER A 72 -7.66 18.90 -0.27
C SER A 72 -6.69 18.80 -1.44
N ALA A 73 -6.04 17.66 -1.57
CA ALA A 73 -5.16 17.36 -2.70
C ALA A 73 -5.70 16.17 -3.51
N PHE A 74 -5.80 16.36 -4.82
CA PHE A 74 -6.02 15.28 -5.75
C PHE A 74 -4.70 14.61 -6.06
N PHE A 75 -4.70 13.28 -6.09
CA PHE A 75 -3.55 12.49 -6.47
C PHE A 75 -3.99 11.35 -7.36
N ARG A 76 -3.10 10.96 -8.26
CA ARG A 76 -3.22 9.76 -9.06
C ARG A 76 -1.88 9.05 -9.06
N VAL A 77 -1.93 7.76 -8.74
CA VAL A 77 -0.75 6.92 -8.67
C VAL A 77 -0.81 5.94 -9.83
N TYR A 78 0.31 5.84 -10.54
CA TYR A 78 0.53 4.81 -11.55
C TYR A 78 1.59 3.86 -11.02
N PHE A 79 1.36 2.56 -11.18
CA PHE A 79 2.33 1.53 -10.87
C PHE A 79 2.22 0.43 -11.90
N ASP A 80 3.36 -0.17 -12.25
CA ASP A 80 3.39 -1.25 -13.23
C ASP A 80 2.72 -2.50 -12.65
N TYR A 81 1.64 -2.95 -13.30
CA TYR A 81 0.93 -4.15 -12.89
C TYR A 81 1.69 -5.39 -13.37
N PRO A 82 2.03 -6.34 -12.48
CA PRO A 82 2.74 -7.55 -12.89
C PRO A 82 1.81 -8.47 -13.70
N PRO A 83 2.08 -8.75 -14.99
CA PRO A 83 1.15 -9.49 -15.84
C PRO A 83 1.00 -10.97 -15.48
N TYR A 84 1.90 -11.50 -14.64
CA TYR A 84 1.85 -12.88 -14.15
C TYR A 84 0.94 -13.08 -12.94
N PHE A 85 0.25 -12.02 -12.49
CA PHE A 85 -0.75 -12.08 -11.43
C PHE A 85 -2.12 -12.39 -12.03
N SER A 86 -2.67 -13.57 -11.71
CA SER A 86 -3.92 -14.07 -12.32
C SER A 86 -5.15 -13.93 -11.41
N SER A 87 -4.95 -13.90 -10.09
CA SER A 87 -6.01 -13.63 -9.11
C SER A 87 -5.41 -12.80 -7.99
N THR A 88 -5.83 -11.54 -7.82
CA THR A 88 -5.15 -10.63 -6.90
C THR A 88 -6.04 -10.13 -5.78
N ALA A 89 -5.47 -10.05 -4.57
CA ALA A 89 -5.98 -9.13 -3.55
C ALA A 89 -5.19 -7.82 -3.61
N GLN A 90 -5.93 -6.71 -3.67
CA GLN A 90 -5.38 -5.37 -3.53
C GLN A 90 -5.69 -4.83 -2.13
N PHE A 91 -4.67 -4.30 -1.48
CA PHE A 91 -4.78 -3.59 -0.22
C PHE A 91 -4.21 -2.20 -0.42
N THR A 92 -4.89 -1.19 0.11
CA THR A 92 -4.44 0.20 0.03
C THR A 92 -4.48 0.81 1.43
N LYS A 93 -3.50 1.65 1.73
CA LYS A 93 -3.42 2.38 2.99
C LYS A 93 -3.02 3.82 2.72
N VAL A 94 -3.79 4.76 3.24
CA VAL A 94 -3.42 6.18 3.27
C VAL A 94 -3.07 6.51 4.71
N TRP A 95 -1.93 7.17 4.92
CA TRP A 95 -1.56 7.69 6.23
C TRP A 95 -0.75 8.97 6.09
N GLY A 96 -0.78 9.81 7.11
CA GLY A 96 0.01 11.04 7.14
C GLY A 96 0.49 11.34 8.54
N HIS A 97 1.60 12.05 8.63
CA HIS A 97 2.20 12.55 9.87
C HIS A 97 2.67 13.99 9.68
#